data_AF-A0A5E5QLW7-F1
#
_entry.id   AF-A0A5E5QLW7-F1
#
_cell.length_a   1.000
_cell.length_b   1.000
_cell.length_c   1.000
_cell.angle_alpha   90.00
_cell.angle_beta   90.00
_cell.angle_gamma   90.00
#
_symmetry.space_group_name_H-M   'P 1'
#
loop_
_entity.id
_entity.type
_entity.pdbx_description
1 polymer ?
#
loop_
_entity_poly.entity_id
_entity_poly.type
_entity_poly.pdbx_seq_one_letter_code
_entity_poly.pdbx_strand_id
1 'polypeptide(L)'
;MPTKAVLENEITESKIGNASSAFSSFLKIPTAGYRHNKDGKFGGPSSSTLWSRSAAGSKSSALDFSRNGNEFRDKDRAFGFSVRCIMD
;
A
#
# COMPACT_ATOMS: atom_id res chain seq x y z
N MET A 1 -7.48 10.18 -0.84
CA MET A 1 -6.76 8.88 -0.79
C MET A 1 -7.34 7.99 -1.87
N PRO A 2 -6.53 7.35 -2.72
CA PRO A 2 -7.01 6.65 -3.91
C PRO A 2 -7.86 5.42 -3.56
N THR A 3 -8.79 5.07 -4.45
CA THR A 3 -9.53 3.81 -4.38
C THR A 3 -8.63 2.65 -4.87
N LYS A 4 -9.05 1.41 -4.60
CA LYS A 4 -8.39 0.23 -5.15
C LYS A 4 -8.27 0.29 -6.67
N ALA A 5 -9.36 0.63 -7.37
CA ALA A 5 -9.38 0.72 -8.83
C ALA A 5 -8.40 1.78 -9.38
N VAL A 6 -8.30 2.94 -8.72
CA VAL A 6 -7.32 3.98 -9.10
C VAL A 6 -5.89 3.45 -8.95
N LEU A 7 -5.58 2.82 -7.81
CA LEU A 7 -4.25 2.22 -7.59
C LEU A 7 -3.95 1.09 -8.56
N GLU A 8 -4.92 0.23 -8.88
CA GLU A 8 -4.79 -0.86 -9.87
C GLU A 8 -4.46 -0.31 -11.26
N ASN A 9 -5.14 0.74 -11.70
CA ASN A 9 -4.84 1.40 -12.96
C ASN A 9 -3.43 2.01 -12.95
N GLU A 10 -3.08 2.78 -11.91
CA GLU A 10 -1.76 3.41 -11.78
C GLU A 10 -0.60 2.39 -11.87
N ILE A 11 -0.69 1.26 -11.15
CA ILE A 11 0.38 0.25 -11.16
C ILE A 11 0.44 -0.55 -12.46
N THR A 12 -0.70 -0.73 -13.13
CA THR A 12 -0.79 -1.53 -14.37
C THR A 12 -0.28 -0.72 -15.55
N GLU A 13 -0.77 0.51 -15.73
CA GLU A 13 -0.37 1.41 -16.83
C GLU A 13 1.12 1.76 -16.74
N SER A 14 1.63 1.96 -15.52
CA SER A 14 3.03 2.33 -15.28
C SER A 14 3.95 1.12 -15.04
N LYS A 15 3.46 -0.11 -15.16
CA LYS A 15 4.22 -1.36 -14.97
C LYS A 15 4.99 -1.41 -13.64
N ILE A 16 4.37 -0.93 -12.56
CA ILE A 16 4.97 -0.84 -11.22
C ILE A 16 4.74 -2.16 -10.50
N GLY A 17 5.71 -3.09 -10.57
CA GLY A 17 5.54 -4.47 -10.13
C GLY A 17 6.06 -4.82 -8.74
N ASN A 18 6.91 -4.01 -8.11
CA ASN A 18 7.58 -4.34 -6.85
C ASN A 18 8.06 -3.08 -6.12
N ALA A 19 8.60 -3.26 -4.91
CA ALA A 19 9.04 -2.14 -4.05
C ALA A 19 10.07 -1.23 -4.73
N SER A 20 10.99 -1.77 -5.54
CA SER A 20 11.99 -0.99 -6.26
C SER A 20 11.35 -0.10 -7.33
N SER A 21 10.48 -0.67 -8.16
CA SER A 21 9.72 0.10 -9.15
C SER A 21 8.76 1.11 -8.53
N ALA A 22 8.16 0.79 -7.38
CA ALA A 22 7.27 1.70 -6.67
C ALA A 22 8.02 2.94 -6.17
N PHE A 23 9.24 2.75 -5.66
CA PHE A 23 10.10 3.84 -5.23
C PHE A 23 10.65 4.69 -6.39
N SER A 24 11.04 4.06 -7.50
CA SER A 24 11.60 4.79 -8.65
C SER A 24 10.55 5.52 -9.49
N SER A 25 9.30 5.00 -9.53
CA SER A 25 8.17 5.57 -10.27
C SER A 25 7.69 6.94 -9.80
N PHE A 26 6.65 7.47 -10.45
CA PHE A 26 5.95 8.68 -10.02
C PHE A 26 5.27 8.55 -8.65
N LEU A 27 5.01 7.31 -8.18
CA LEU A 27 4.40 7.07 -6.88
C LEU A 27 5.35 7.39 -5.72
N LYS A 28 6.68 7.28 -5.92
CA LYS A 28 7.73 7.53 -4.93
C LYS A 28 7.48 6.91 -3.56
N ILE A 29 6.98 5.67 -3.53
CA ILE A 29 6.57 5.01 -2.28
C ILE A 29 7.79 4.38 -1.59
N PRO A 30 8.22 4.85 -0.41
CA PRO A 30 9.32 4.24 0.33
C PRO A 30 8.88 2.97 1.07
N THR A 31 9.84 2.09 1.35
CA THR A 31 9.66 0.93 2.24
C THR A 31 9.63 1.36 3.71
N ALA A 32 8.56 2.07 4.10
CA ALA A 32 8.43 2.67 5.44
C ALA A 32 8.08 1.67 6.56
N GLY A 33 7.74 0.43 6.22
CA GLY A 33 7.22 -0.55 7.18
C GLY A 33 5.81 -0.19 7.64
N TYR A 34 5.43 -0.66 8.82
CA TYR A 34 4.07 -0.45 9.35
C TYR A 34 3.99 -0.51 10.89
N ARG A 35 2.84 -0.11 11.45
CA ARG A 35 2.48 -0.37 12.85
C ARG A 35 1.47 -1.50 12.97
N HIS A 36 1.80 -2.49 13.81
CA HIS A 36 1.00 -3.68 13.99
C HIS A 36 -0.31 -3.36 14.72
N ASN A 37 -1.43 -3.92 14.26
CA ASN A 37 -2.78 -3.59 14.75
C ASN A 37 -3.04 -3.97 16.21
N LYS A 38 -2.32 -4.96 16.75
CA LYS A 38 -2.55 -5.49 18.10
C LYS A 38 -1.82 -4.72 19.20
N ASP A 39 -0.58 -4.31 18.95
CA ASP A 39 0.34 -3.81 19.98
C ASP A 39 1.13 -2.57 19.52
N GLY A 40 0.87 -2.06 18.32
CA GLY A 40 1.52 -0.87 17.79
C GLY A 40 3.01 -1.05 17.46
N LYS A 41 3.55 -2.28 17.55
CA LYS A 41 4.96 -2.54 17.25
C LYS A 41 5.28 -2.19 15.81
N PHE A 42 6.50 -1.70 15.60
CA PHE A 42 7.02 -1.43 14.27
C PHE A 42 7.39 -2.74 13.57
N GLY A 43 6.68 -3.04 12.48
CA GLY A 43 7.07 -4.08 11.53
C GLY A 43 7.97 -3.43 10.48
N GLY A 44 9.23 -3.88 10.41
CA GLY A 44 10.35 -3.22 9.74
C GLY A 44 10.16 -2.81 8.27
N PRO A 45 11.21 -2.21 7.65
CA PRO A 45 11.16 -1.59 6.32
C PRO A 45 11.18 -2.61 5.17
N SER A 46 10.51 -3.76 5.31
CA SER A 46 10.53 -4.84 4.33
C SER A 46 9.43 -4.72 3.26
N SER A 47 8.40 -3.91 3.51
CA SER A 47 7.29 -3.73 2.58
C SER A 47 6.90 -2.26 2.46
N SER A 48 6.48 -1.87 1.25
CA SER A 48 5.82 -0.60 1.01
C SER A 48 4.32 -0.87 0.92
N THR A 49 3.59 -0.63 2.01
CA THR A 49 2.15 -0.87 2.06
C THR A 49 1.39 0.46 2.05
N LEU A 50 0.44 0.61 1.13
CA LEU A 50 -0.44 1.77 1.02
C LEU A 50 -1.89 1.39 1.28
N TRP A 51 -2.57 2.19 2.10
CA TRP A 51 -4.01 2.09 2.23
C TRP A 51 -4.73 2.57 0.96
N SER A 52 -5.82 1.88 0.59
CA SER A 52 -6.81 2.35 -0.38
C SER A 52 -8.14 2.69 0.32
N ARG A 53 -8.93 3.62 -0.25
CA ARG A 53 -10.22 4.05 0.33
C ARG A 53 -11.31 2.97 0.20
N SER A 54 -10.99 1.87 -0.48
CA SER A 54 -11.91 0.77 -0.73
C SER A 54 -12.03 -0.10 0.52
N ALA A 55 -13.25 -0.19 1.05
CA ALA A 55 -13.58 -1.08 2.16
C ALA A 55 -13.68 -2.55 1.70
N ALA A 56 -13.38 -3.48 2.61
CA ALA A 56 -13.53 -4.91 2.42
C ALA A 56 -14.21 -5.52 3.65
N GLY A 57 -15.53 -5.38 3.75
CA GLY A 57 -16.28 -5.74 4.96
C GLY A 57 -15.81 -4.94 6.19
N SER A 58 -15.44 -5.65 7.26
CA SER A 58 -14.84 -5.06 8.47
C SER A 58 -13.37 -4.62 8.30
N LYS A 59 -12.74 -4.96 7.17
CA LYS A 59 -11.37 -4.62 6.82
C LYS A 59 -11.33 -3.44 5.83
N SER A 60 -10.13 -3.06 5.43
CA SER A 60 -9.89 -2.17 4.29
C SER A 60 -8.89 -2.81 3.34
N SER A 61 -8.93 -2.43 2.07
CA SER A 61 -7.99 -2.95 1.07
C SER A 61 -6.71 -2.11 1.08
N ALA A 62 -5.57 -2.78 1.06
CA ALA A 62 -4.24 -2.17 1.00
C ALA A 62 -3.43 -2.77 -0.16
N LEU A 63 -2.67 -1.93 -0.84
CA LEU A 63 -1.70 -2.33 -1.86
C LEU A 63 -0.34 -2.54 -1.19
N ASP A 64 0.23 -3.73 -1.35
CA ASP A 64 1.51 -4.11 -0.80
C ASP A 64 2.54 -4.28 -1.92
N PHE A 65 3.69 -3.61 -1.80
CA PHE A 65 4.85 -3.87 -2.65
C PHE A 65 5.91 -4.61 -1.84
N SER A 66 6.24 -5.81 -2.31
CA SER A 66 7.33 -6.63 -1.82
C SER A 66 8.50 -6.62 -2.82
N ARG A 67 9.59 -7.33 -2.50
CA ARG A 67 10.67 -7.58 -3.46
C ARG A 67 10.20 -8.40 -4.68
N ASN A 68 9.23 -9.28 -4.48
CA ASN A 68 8.84 -10.29 -5.48
C ASN A 68 7.62 -9.89 -6.31
N GLY A 69 6.94 -8.80 -5.95
CA GLY A 69 5.68 -8.46 -6.59
C GLY A 69 4.91 -7.36 -5.86
N ASN A 70 3.76 -7.04 -6.43
CA ASN A 70 2.72 -6.23 -5.82
C ASN A 70 1.46 -7.07 -5.64
N GLU A 71 0.63 -6.75 -4.65
CA GLU A 71 -0.68 -7.38 -4.49
C GLU A 71 -1.61 -6.53 -3.62
N PHE A 72 -2.91 -6.70 -3.81
CA PHE A 72 -3.91 -6.17 -2.89
C PHE A 72 -4.22 -7.18 -1.79
N ARG A 73 -4.25 -6.70 -0.55
CA ARG A 73 -4.58 -7.50 0.63
C ARG A 73 -5.61 -6.77 1.49
N ASP A 74 -6.55 -7.51 2.04
CA ASP A 74 -7.50 -6.96 3.00
C ASP A 74 -6.90 -7.03 4.41
N LYS A 75 -6.82 -5.87 5.07
CA LYS A 75 -6.15 -5.70 6.35
C LYS A 75 -7.06 -5.00 7.36
N ASP A 76 -6.84 -5.30 8.64
CA ASP A 76 -7.57 -4.64 9.72
C ASP A 76 -7.25 -3.14 9.73
N ARG A 77 -8.27 -2.30 9.92
CA ARG A 77 -8.12 -0.83 9.80
C ARG A 77 -7.21 -0.21 10.86
N ALA A 78 -6.91 -0.95 11.92
CA ALA A 78 -6.00 -0.53 12.99
C ALA A 78 -4.51 -0.68 12.62
N PHE A 79 -4.16 -1.25 11.46
CA PHE A 79 -2.78 -1.21 10.99
C PHE A 79 -2.37 0.21 10.59
N GLY A 80 -1.21 0.65 11.05
CA GLY A 80 -0.60 1.91 10.63
C GLY A 80 0.21 1.73 9.35
N PHE A 81 -0.46 1.69 8.20
CA PHE A 81 0.17 1.73 6.88
C PHE A 81 0.23 3.16 6.33
N SER A 82 1.09 3.36 5.33
CA SER A 82 1.20 4.64 4.64
C SER A 82 -0.10 4.99 3.90
N VAL A 83 -0.38 6.29 3.82
CA VAL A 83 -1.49 6.84 3.04
C VAL A 83 -0.91 7.77 1.97
N ARG A 84 -1.53 7.81 0.79
CA ARG A 84 -1.24 8.80 -0.24
C ARG A 84 -2.47 9.66 -0.48
N CYS A 85 -2.28 10.97 -0.50
CA CYS A 85 -3.29 11.89 -0.98
C CYS A 85 -3.23 11.95 -2.51
N ILE A 86 -4.39 11.91 -3.13
CA ILE A 86 -4.57 12.29 -4.54
C ILE A 86 -5.43 13.54 -4.51
N MET A 87 -5.18 14.44 -5.45
CA MET A 87 -6.07 15.57 -5.69
C MET A 87 -7.32 15.00 -6.39
N ASP A 88 -8.49 15.27 -5.81
CA ASP A 88 -9.75 15.26 -6.55
C ASP A 88 -10.04 16.71 -6.97
#